data_AF-A0A2S9FLH7-F1
#
_entry.id   AF-A0A2S9FLH7-F1
#
_cell.length_a   1.000
_cell.length_b   1.000
_cell.length_c   1.000
_cell.angle_alpha   90.00
_cell.angle_beta   90.00
_cell.angle_gamma   90.00
#
_symmetry.space_group_name_H-M   'P 1'
#
loop_
_entity.id
_entity.type
_entity.pdbx_description
1 polymer ?
#
loop_
_entity_poly.entity_id
_entity_poly.type
_entity_poly.pdbx_seq_one_letter_code
_entity_poly.pdbx_strand_id
1 'polypeptide(L)'
;MALTSAFVLASPSAHADIDYVGDFYLPPTPLPDGRPGDVLRTEPSRIPAAVDFPDALSAAATRIMYRSTNARGNPIAVTGTFIAPTDPWTGPGPRP
;
A
#
# COMPACT_ATOMS: atom_id res chain seq x y z
N MET A 1 -24.72 -53.89 -16.84
CA MET A 1 -24.88 -52.42 -16.88
C MET A 1 -24.09 -51.86 -15.70
N ALA A 2 -22.87 -51.40 -15.91
CA ALA A 2 -22.02 -50.86 -14.84
C ALA A 2 -22.11 -49.33 -14.87
N LEU A 3 -22.59 -48.72 -13.77
CA LEU A 3 -22.60 -47.27 -13.62
C LEU A 3 -21.23 -46.85 -13.09
N THR A 4 -20.45 -46.13 -13.91
CA THR A 4 -19.20 -45.51 -13.47
C THR A 4 -19.53 -44.14 -12.86
N SER A 5 -19.35 -43.98 -11.55
CA SER A 5 -19.47 -42.68 -10.90
C SER A 5 -18.17 -41.90 -11.04
N ALA A 6 -18.26 -40.68 -11.58
CA ALA A 6 -17.15 -39.73 -11.60
C ALA A 6 -17.26 -38.80 -10.37
N PHE A 7 -16.19 -38.70 -9.59
CA PHE A 7 -16.06 -37.74 -8.50
C PHE A 7 -15.56 -36.41 -9.05
N VAL A 8 -16.35 -35.34 -8.92
CA VAL A 8 -15.91 -33.96 -9.21
C VAL A 8 -15.22 -33.42 -7.96
N LEU A 9 -13.91 -33.20 -8.06
CA LEU A 9 -13.17 -32.45 -7.04
C LEU A 9 -13.41 -30.96 -7.29
N ALA A 10 -14.28 -30.34 -6.50
CA ALA A 10 -14.35 -28.88 -6.44
C ALA A 10 -13.09 -28.38 -5.74
N SER A 11 -12.24 -27.65 -6.47
CA SER A 11 -11.10 -26.96 -5.87
C SER A 11 -11.60 -25.90 -4.89
N PRO A 12 -11.05 -25.81 -3.67
CA PRO A 12 -11.39 -24.71 -2.77
C PRO A 12 -10.95 -23.40 -3.42
N SER A 13 -11.92 -22.51 -3.67
CA SER A 13 -11.63 -21.13 -4.04
C SER A 13 -11.25 -20.37 -2.77
N ALA A 14 -9.96 -20.19 -2.55
CA ALA A 14 -9.48 -19.26 -1.54
C ALA A 14 -9.85 -17.84 -1.95
N HIS A 15 -10.84 -17.26 -1.28
CA HIS A 15 -11.10 -15.83 -1.34
C HIS A 15 -10.23 -15.19 -0.26
N ALA A 16 -9.32 -14.30 -0.64
CA ALA A 16 -8.66 -13.44 0.33
C ALA A 16 -9.74 -12.53 0.92
N ASP A 17 -9.93 -12.60 2.23
CA ASP A 17 -10.78 -11.66 2.95
C ASP A 17 -10.10 -10.28 2.90
N ILE A 18 -10.50 -9.45 1.93
CA ILE A 18 -9.95 -8.10 1.69
C ILE A 18 -10.25 -7.17 2.87
N ASP A 19 -11.22 -7.52 3.70
CA ASP A 19 -11.64 -6.72 4.86
C ASP A 19 -10.51 -6.53 5.88
N TYR A 20 -9.49 -7.40 5.87
CA TYR A 20 -8.31 -7.29 6.75
C TYR A 20 -7.31 -6.19 6.34
N VAL A 21 -7.31 -5.75 5.07
CA VAL A 21 -6.29 -4.82 4.55
C VAL A 21 -6.83 -3.40 4.32
N GLY A 22 -8.15 -3.24 4.18
CA GLY A 22 -8.84 -1.95 4.01
C GLY A 22 -8.71 -1.36 2.60
N ASP A 23 -9.71 -0.56 2.21
CA ASP A 23 -9.91 -0.01 0.86
C ASP A 23 -8.71 0.76 0.28
N PHE A 24 -7.82 1.24 1.16
CA PHE A 24 -6.62 1.97 0.76
C PHE A 24 -5.71 1.18 -0.18
N TYR A 25 -5.63 -0.15 -0.04
CA TYR A 25 -4.71 -0.96 -0.84
C TYR A 25 -5.33 -1.45 -2.15
N LEU A 26 -6.62 -1.21 -2.39
CA LEU A 26 -7.28 -1.55 -3.64
C LEU A 26 -6.98 -0.49 -4.70
N PRO A 27 -6.18 -0.78 -5.75
CA PRO A 27 -5.83 0.23 -6.74
C PRO A 27 -7.05 0.69 -7.55
N PRO A 28 -7.15 1.98 -7.92
CA PRO A 28 -8.19 2.42 -8.85
C PRO A 28 -8.03 1.71 -10.19
N THR A 29 -9.16 1.28 -10.75
CA THR A 29 -9.23 0.63 -12.07
C THR A 29 -10.28 1.34 -12.92
N PRO A 30 -9.90 1.95 -14.06
CA PRO A 30 -8.53 2.09 -14.56
C PRO A 30 -7.66 2.99 -13.66
N LEU A 31 -6.34 2.88 -13.80
CA LEU A 31 -5.44 3.83 -13.13
C LEU A 31 -5.64 5.23 -13.73
N PRO A 32 -5.72 6.29 -12.89
CA PRO A 32 -5.74 7.67 -13.38
C PRO A 32 -4.54 7.99 -14.26
N ASP A 33 -4.76 8.83 -15.27
CA ASP A 33 -3.68 9.39 -16.09
C ASP A 33 -2.68 10.19 -15.24
N GLY A 34 -1.41 10.22 -15.66
CA GLY A 34 -0.33 10.79 -14.88
C GLY A 34 1.05 10.21 -15.19
N ARG A 35 2.05 10.70 -14.46
CA ARG A 35 3.46 10.31 -14.54
C ARG A 35 3.84 9.37 -13.39
N PRO A 36 4.91 8.58 -13.54
CA PRO A 36 5.51 7.89 -12.39
C PRO A 36 5.88 8.89 -11.29
N GLY A 37 5.44 8.61 -10.06
CA GLY A 37 5.57 9.47 -8.88
C GLY A 37 4.31 10.23 -8.49
N ASP A 38 3.33 10.35 -9.38
CA ASP A 38 2.09 11.07 -9.06
C ASP A 38 1.32 10.37 -7.94
N VAL A 39 0.85 11.14 -6.96
CA VAL A 39 0.11 10.63 -5.81
C VAL A 39 -1.33 10.34 -6.20
N LEU A 40 -1.78 9.13 -5.89
CA LEU A 40 -3.14 8.63 -6.16
C LEU A 40 -4.03 8.75 -4.92
N ARG A 41 -3.51 8.44 -3.72
CA ARG A 41 -4.20 8.57 -2.43
C ARG A 41 -3.21 8.79 -1.29
N THR A 42 -3.68 9.42 -0.22
CA THR A 42 -2.96 9.56 1.05
C THR A 42 -3.91 9.35 2.21
N GLU A 43 -3.43 8.71 3.27
CA GLU A 43 -4.15 8.59 4.53
C GLU A 43 -3.17 8.60 5.71
N PRO A 44 -3.55 9.13 6.88
CA PRO A 44 -2.75 8.97 8.09
C PRO A 44 -2.53 7.49 8.42
N SER A 45 -1.34 7.14 8.90
CA SER A 45 -1.02 5.78 9.34
C SER A 45 -0.32 5.79 10.70
N ARG A 46 -0.32 4.62 11.37
CA ARG A 46 0.49 4.43 12.57
C ARG A 46 1.95 4.21 12.17
N ILE A 47 2.88 4.75 12.95
CA ILE A 47 4.29 4.37 12.84
C ILE A 47 4.37 2.88 13.22
N PRO A 48 4.92 2.00 12.37
CA PRO A 48 5.00 0.57 12.66
C PRO A 48 5.74 0.33 13.98
N ALA A 49 5.19 -0.49 14.88
CA ALA A 49 5.80 -0.75 16.19
C ALA A 49 7.15 -1.51 16.14
N ALA A 50 7.51 -2.07 14.98
CA ALA A 50 8.69 -2.94 14.80
C ALA A 50 10.01 -2.17 14.59
N VAL A 51 9.95 -0.85 14.59
CA VAL A 51 11.14 -0.01 14.59
C VAL A 51 11.33 0.39 16.03
N ASP A 52 12.47 0.01 16.62
CA ASP A 52 12.99 0.53 17.90
C ASP A 52 13.26 2.04 17.74
N PHE A 53 12.20 2.78 17.51
CA PHE A 53 12.19 4.22 17.54
C PHE A 53 11.91 4.60 18.99
N PRO A 54 12.66 5.56 19.55
CA PRO A 54 12.29 6.11 20.84
C PRO A 54 10.82 6.53 20.79
N ASP A 55 10.05 6.22 21.83
CA ASP A 55 8.62 6.58 22.00
C ASP A 55 8.32 8.09 21.80
N ALA A 56 9.37 8.90 21.61
CA ALA A 56 9.39 10.35 21.45
C ALA A 56 9.73 10.84 20.02
N LEU A 57 9.60 10.03 18.97
CA LEU A 57 9.64 10.60 17.61
C LEU A 57 8.43 11.52 17.42
N SER A 58 8.65 12.83 17.53
CA SER A 58 7.77 13.88 17.03
C SER A 58 7.68 13.77 15.51
N ALA A 59 6.92 12.79 15.02
CA ALA A 59 6.77 12.47 13.62
C ALA A 59 5.36 11.96 13.31
N ALA A 60 4.89 12.28 12.12
CA ALA A 60 3.63 11.78 11.58
C ALA A 60 3.93 10.80 10.45
N ALA A 61 3.22 9.66 10.45
CA ALA A 61 3.24 8.71 9.35
C ALA A 61 2.00 8.89 8.46
N THR A 62 2.23 8.83 7.16
CA THR A 62 1.20 8.86 6.12
C THR A 62 1.43 7.67 5.21
N ARG A 63 0.40 6.83 5.01
CA ARG A 63 0.42 5.87 3.91
C ARG A 63 0.08 6.59 2.61
N ILE A 64 0.86 6.35 1.58
CA ILE A 64 0.72 6.97 0.27
C ILE A 64 0.54 5.88 -0.78
N MET A 65 -0.35 6.10 -1.74
CA MET A 65 -0.43 5.32 -2.97
C MET A 65 -0.02 6.23 -4.11
N TYR A 66 0.89 5.77 -4.97
CA TYR A 66 1.41 6.55 -6.08
C TYR A 66 1.51 5.70 -7.35
N ARG A 67 1.46 6.39 -8.49
CA ARG A 67 1.64 5.76 -9.81
C ARG A 67 3.12 5.40 -10.01
N SER A 68 3.39 4.20 -10.47
CA SER A 68 4.73 3.70 -10.77
C SER A 68 4.72 2.91 -12.08
N THR A 69 5.89 2.39 -12.45
CA THR A 69 6.10 1.54 -13.62
C THR A 69 6.68 0.22 -13.17
N ASN A 70 6.06 -0.90 -13.59
CA ASN A 70 6.58 -2.23 -13.25
C ASN A 70 7.76 -2.63 -14.16
N ALA A 71 8.36 -3.80 -13.89
CA ALA A 71 9.51 -4.30 -14.65
C ALA A 71 9.24 -4.54 -16.16
N ARG A 72 7.98 -4.59 -16.58
CA ARG A 72 7.56 -4.73 -17.99
C ARG A 72 7.22 -3.40 -18.66
N GLY A 73 7.39 -2.27 -17.97
CA GLY A 73 7.06 -0.94 -18.50
C GLY A 73 5.58 -0.55 -18.34
N ASN A 74 4.76 -1.35 -17.67
CA ASN A 74 3.33 -1.05 -17.52
C ASN A 74 3.06 -0.17 -16.29
N PRO A 75 2.07 0.75 -16.35
CA PRO A 75 1.67 1.55 -15.21
C PRO A 75 1.04 0.66 -14.11
N ILE A 76 1.43 0.91 -12.86
CA ILE A 76 0.92 0.24 -11.67
C ILE A 76 0.70 1.25 -10.53
N ALA A 77 -0.12 0.91 -9.54
CA ALA A 77 -0.11 1.60 -8.25
C ALA A 77 0.86 0.89 -7.29
N VAL A 78 1.59 1.67 -6.51
CA VAL A 78 2.45 1.20 -5.41
C VAL A 78 2.06 1.94 -4.14
N THR A 79 2.09 1.26 -2.99
CA THR A 79 1.89 1.88 -1.69
C THR A 79 3.20 1.99 -0.92
N GLY A 80 3.39 3.10 -0.20
CA GLY A 80 4.52 3.32 0.69
C GLY A 80 4.10 4.01 1.99
N THR A 81 5.05 4.15 2.93
CA THR A 81 4.87 4.95 4.15
C THR A 81 5.82 6.14 4.09
N PHE A 82 5.27 7.34 4.22
CA PHE A 82 6.01 8.58 4.38
C PHE A 82 6.00 8.96 5.86
N ILE A 83 7.17 9.20 6.44
CA ILE A 83 7.31 9.61 7.83
C ILE A 83 8.02 10.97 7.83
N ALA A 84 7.35 11.99 8.35
CA ALA A 84 7.90 13.34 8.43
C ALA A 84 7.96 13.81 9.88
N PRO A 85 9.04 14.49 10.31
CA PRO A 85 9.06 15.04 11.65
C PRO A 85 8.11 16.24 11.76
N THR A 86 7.43 16.36 12.90
CA THR A 86 6.48 17.45 13.20
C THR A 86 7.15 18.66 13.83
N ASP A 87 8.36 18.50 14.37
CA ASP A 87 9.11 19.60 14.98
C ASP A 87 9.68 20.56 13.92
N PRO A 88 9.76 21.87 14.24
CA PRO A 88 10.36 22.86 13.37
C PRO A 88 11.86 22.62 13.19
N TRP A 89 12.37 22.93 12.01
CA TRP A 89 13.80 22.91 11.73
C TRP A 89 14.50 24.08 12.43
N THR A 90 15.53 23.79 13.23
CA THR A 90 16.28 24.80 14.01
C THR A 90 17.66 25.13 13.43
N GLY A 91 18.08 24.44 12.36
CA GLY A 91 19.35 24.71 11.70
C GLY A 91 19.30 25.89 10.72
N PRO A 92 20.46 26.35 10.21
CA PRO A 92 20.51 27.39 9.20
C PRO A 92 19.92 26.90 7.87
N GLY A 93 19.26 27.81 7.13
CA GLY A 93 18.74 27.53 5.79
C GLY A 93 17.45 26.68 5.76
N PRO A 94 17.03 26.22 4.56
CA PRO A 94 15.88 25.33 4.41
C PRO A 94 16.07 24.02 5.16
N ARG A 95 14.96 23.39 5.55
CA ARG A 95 14.96 22.04 6.10
C ARG A 95 15.60 21.07 5.09
N PRO A 96 16.63 20.29 5.46
CA PRO A 96 17.21 19.25 4.62
C PRO A 96 16.20 18.18 4.20
#